data_AF-A0A8E2I3L7-F1
#
_entry.id   AF-A0A8E2I3L7-F1
#
_cell.length_a   1.000
_cell.length_b   1.000
_cell.length_c   1.000
_cell.angle_alpha   90.00
_cell.angle_beta   90.00
_cell.angle_gamma   90.00
#
_symmetry.space_group_name_H-M   'P 1'
#
loop_
_entity.id
_entity.type
_entity.pdbx_description
1 polymer ?
#
loop_
_entity_poly.entity_id
_entity_poly.type
_entity_poly.pdbx_seq_one_letter_code
_entity_poly.pdbx_strand_id
1 'polypeptide(L)' 'MSLQFELIEDKIEFFEAVDLKNLEKKINEKIEQNKAIMLHVHSVSHQMQLTENGQPFYSAVVHFKLKR' A
#
# COMPACT_ATOMS: atom_id res chain seq x y z
N MET A 1 -7.68 -34.31 -9.43
CA MET A 1 -7.08 -33.22 -8.63
C MET A 1 -7.83 -31.95 -8.94
N SER A 2 -8.45 -31.33 -7.94
CA SER A 2 -8.98 -29.97 -8.04
C SER A 2 -7.87 -28.99 -7.64
N LEU A 3 -7.41 -28.16 -8.56
CA LEU A 3 -6.56 -27.02 -8.23
C LEU A 3 -7.43 -26.01 -7.48
N GLN A 4 -7.29 -25.98 -6.16
CA GLN A 4 -7.96 -25.00 -5.31
C GLN A 4 -6.98 -23.84 -5.12
N PHE A 5 -7.21 -22.74 -5.84
CA PHE A 5 -6.43 -21.52 -5.68
C PHE A 5 -6.98 -20.74 -4.49
N GLU A 6 -6.26 -20.73 -3.38
CA GLU A 6 -6.51 -19.80 -2.28
C GLU A 6 -5.94 -18.44 -2.67
N LEU A 7 -6.82 -17.52 -3.05
CA LEU A 7 -6.46 -16.15 -3.39
C LEU A 7 -6.41 -15.31 -2.13
N ILE A 8 -5.46 -14.36 -2.09
CA ILE A 8 -5.44 -13.34 -1.04
C ILE A 8 -6.64 -12.42 -1.26
N GLU A 9 -7.52 -12.31 -0.26
CA GLU A 9 -8.70 -11.45 -0.34
C GLU A 9 -8.44 -10.03 0.15
N ASP A 10 -7.70 -9.90 1.25
CA ASP A 10 -7.41 -8.63 1.90
C ASP A 10 -5.91 -8.56 2.24
N LYS A 11 -5.32 -7.39 2.03
CA LYS A 11 -3.93 -7.12 2.37
C LYS A 11 -3.80 -5.68 2.85
N ILE A 12 -3.27 -5.48 4.04
CA ILE A 12 -2.91 -4.17 4.57
C ILE A 12 -1.40 -4.00 4.42
N GLU A 13 -0.97 -2.87 3.86
CA GLU A 13 0.45 -2.55 3.73
C GLU A 13 0.72 -1.11 4.14
N PHE A 14 1.77 -0.92 4.94
CA PHE A 14 2.21 0.38 5.45
C PHE A 14 3.36 0.89 4.58
N PHE A 15 3.30 2.18 4.27
CA PHE A 15 4.30 2.89 3.51
C PHE A 15 4.75 4.12 4.29
N GLU A 16 6.02 4.47 4.13
CA GLU A 16 6.60 5.66 4.73
C GLU A 16 7.69 6.26 3.84
N ALA A 17 7.84 7.57 3.92
CA ALA A 17 8.93 8.31 3.27
C ALA A 17 9.14 9.69 3.90
N VAL A 18 10.31 10.27 3.65
CA VAL A 18 10.66 11.64 4.07
C VAL A 18 10.02 12.72 3.20
N ASP A 19 9.41 12.33 2.08
CA ASP A 19 8.69 13.22 1.17
C ASP A 19 7.54 12.49 0.46
N LEU A 20 6.52 13.26 0.07
CA LEU A 20 5.32 12.73 -0.58
C LEU A 20 5.61 12.03 -1.91
N LYS A 21 6.60 12.52 -2.68
CA LYS A 21 6.93 11.97 -4.00
C LYS A 21 7.46 10.53 -3.86
N ASN A 22 8.32 10.29 -2.88
CA ASN A 22 8.83 8.96 -2.60
C ASN A 22 7.76 8.06 -1.98
N LEU A 23 6.87 8.59 -1.13
CA LEU A 23 5.73 7.83 -0.61
C LEU A 23 4.83 7.34 -1.76
N GLU A 24 4.44 8.25 -2.65
CA GLU A 24 3.60 7.97 -3.81
C GLU A 24 4.26 6.94 -4.74
N LYS A 25 5.56 7.09 -5.02
CA LYS A 25 6.31 6.14 -5.83
C LYS A 25 6.25 4.72 -5.27
N LYS A 26 6.50 4.55 -3.96
CA LYS A 26 6.44 3.24 -3.30
C LYS A 26 5.06 2.61 -3.37
N ILE A 27 4.01 3.41 -3.16
CA ILE A 27 2.62 2.95 -3.24
C ILE A 27 2.30 2.49 -4.68
N ASN A 28 2.66 3.29 -5.68
CA ASN A 28 2.41 2.97 -7.09
C ASN A 28 3.17 1.71 -7.56
N GLU A 29 4.43 1.54 -7.13
CA GLU A 29 5.18 0.31 -7.41
C GLU A 29 4.49 -0.92 -6.82
N LYS A 30 3.94 -0.81 -5.59
CA LYS A 30 3.19 -1.92 -4.98
C LYS A 30 1.86 -2.18 -5.67
N ILE A 31 1.16 -1.14 -6.11
CA ILE A 31 -0.07 -1.28 -6.89
C ILE A 31 0.21 -2.10 -8.15
N GLU A 32 1.30 -1.81 -8.88
CA GLU A 32 1.66 -2.56 -10.08
C GLU A 32 1.96 -4.03 -9.77
N GLN A 33 2.74 -4.30 -8.72
CA GLN A 33 3.04 -5.66 -8.27
C GLN A 33 1.78 -6.44 -7.86
N ASN A 34 0.86 -5.79 -7.14
CA ASN A 34 -0.36 -6.41 -6.63
C ASN A 34 -1.36 -6.78 -7.73
N LYS A 35 -1.28 -6.17 -8.94
CA LYS A 35 -2.09 -6.59 -10.10
C LYS A 35 -1.84 -8.06 -10.47
N ALA A 36 -0.62 -8.55 -10.32
CA ALA A 36 -0.26 -9.94 -10.62
C ALA A 36 -0.99 -10.96 -9.74
N ILE A 37 -1.47 -10.53 -8.56
CA ILE A 37 -2.24 -11.34 -7.61
C ILE A 37 -3.70 -10.86 -7.49
N MET A 38 -4.20 -10.15 -8.52
CA MET A 38 -5.59 -9.67 -8.62
C MET A 38 -6.05 -8.74 -7.50
N LEU A 39 -5.12 -8.12 -6.78
CA LEU A 39 -5.45 -7.13 -5.75
C LEU A 39 -5.57 -5.72 -6.37
N HIS A 40 -6.50 -4.92 -5.87
CA HIS A 40 -6.69 -3.51 -6.21
C HIS A 40 -6.75 -2.66 -4.94
N VAL A 41 -6.54 -1.34 -5.05
CA VAL A 41 -6.66 -0.43 -3.90
C VAL A 41 -8.12 -0.31 -3.50
N HIS A 42 -8.43 -0.69 -2.26
CA HIS A 42 -9.73 -0.48 -1.64
C HIS A 42 -9.78 0.87 -0.92
N SER A 43 -8.75 1.20 -0.15
CA SER A 43 -8.65 2.49 0.55
C SER A 43 -7.20 2.87 0.84
N VAL A 44 -6.97 4.17 1.03
CA VAL A 44 -5.67 4.73 1.45
C VAL A 44 -5.91 5.75 2.55
N SER A 45 -5.21 5.61 3.67
CA SER A 45 -5.21 6.59 4.77
C SER A 45 -3.81 7.18 4.91
N HIS A 46 -3.70 8.51 4.89
CA HIS A 46 -2.43 9.23 5.00
C HIS A 46 -2.26 9.83 6.39
N GLN A 47 -1.02 9.87 6.86
CA GLN A 47 -0.63 10.59 8.06
C GLN A 47 0.71 11.29 7.83
N MET A 48 0.80 12.53 8.31
CA MET A 48 2.05 13.29 8.36
C MET A 48 2.38 13.60 9.82
N GLN A 49 3.63 13.40 10.18
CA GLN A 49 4.16 13.78 11.48
C GLN A 49 5.49 14.51 11.30
N LEU A 50 5.82 15.38 12.26
CA LEU A 50 7.15 15.96 12.34
C LEU A 50 8.02 15.04 13.18
N THR A 51 9.25 14.79 12.72
CA THR A 51 10.27 14.13 13.55
C THR A 51 10.71 15.04 14.68
N GLU A 52 11.48 14.51 15.63
CA GLU A 52 12.05 15.31 16.74
C GLU A 52 12.87 16.52 16.26
N ASN A 53 13.44 16.42 15.06
CA ASN A 53 14.23 17.48 14.42
C ASN A 53 13.37 18.45 13.56
N GLY A 54 12.03 18.33 13.63
CA GLY A 54 11.10 19.16 12.86
C GLY A 54 11.00 18.80 11.38
N GLN A 55 11.56 17.67 10.93
CA GLN A 55 11.47 17.25 9.53
C GLN A 55 10.14 16.54 9.27
N PRO A 56 9.48 16.77 8.12
CA PRO A 56 8.26 16.07 7.79
C PRO A 56 8.53 14.58 7.53
N PHE A 57 7.64 13.74 8.03
CA PHE A 57 7.63 12.30 7.82
C PHE A 57 6.24 11.89 7.40
N TYR A 58 6.14 11.26 6.24
CA TYR A 58 4.89 10.89 5.61
C TYR A 58 4.70 9.39 5.71
N SER A 59 3.50 8.97 6.05
CA SER A 59 3.10 7.57 6.08
C SER A 59 1.73 7.37 5.47
N ALA A 60 1.49 6.16 4.98
CA ALA A 60 0.18 5.75 4.49
C ALA A 60 -0.08 4.28 4.82
N VAL A 61 -1.35 3.98 5.11
CA VAL A 61 -1.88 2.62 5.18
C VAL A 61 -2.70 2.39 3.93
N VAL A 62 -2.33 1.39 3.13
CA VAL A 62 -3.07 1.00 1.93
C VAL A 62 -3.76 -0.33 2.19
N HIS A 63 -5.08 -0.35 2.06
CA HIS A 63 -5.86 -1.57 2.04
C HIS A 63 -6.03 -2.01 0.60
N PHE A 64 -5.43 -3.14 0.27
CA PHE A 64 -5.63 -3.85 -0.98
C PHE A 64 -6.66 -4.95 -0.82
N LYS A 65 -7.52 -5.12 -1.83
CA LYS A 65 -8.58 -6.13 -1.84
C LYS A 65 -8.61 -6.88 -3.15
N LEU A 66 -9.05 -8.14 -3.13
CA LEU A 66 -9.30 -8.90 -4.34
C LEU A 66 -10.28 -8.14 -5.23
N LYS A 67 -9.92 -7.99 -6.50
CA LYS A 67 -10.79 -7.39 -7.52
C LYS A 67 -11.97 -8.33 -7.74
N ARG A 68 -13.14 -7.93 -7.22
CA ARG A 68 -14.42 -8.61 -7.40
C ARG A 68 -15.18 -7.99 -8.57
#